data_AF-A0A346YKV5-F1
#
_entry.id   AF-A0A346YKV5-F1
#
_cell.length_a   1.000
_cell.length_b   1.000
_cell.length_c   1.000
_cell.angle_alpha   90.00
_cell.angle_beta   90.00
_cell.angle_gamma   90.00
#
_symmetry.space_group_name_H-M   'P 1'
#
loop_
_entity.id
_entity.type
_entity.pdbx_description
1 polymer ?
#
loop_
_entity_poly.entity_id
_entity_poly.type
_entity_poly.pdbx_seq_one_letter_code
_entity_poly.pdbx_strand_id
1 'polypeptide(L)'
;MNKYSAYPQPVPGGFRVMMRFARDSHPKPVMGPEEKPVIYPTESAAWKACAHHLLRYLNFPIVAGEVEHHPTLKEARREAANKLFLGGGKTVDVEVTGKERREARV
;
A
#
# COMPACT_ATOMS: atom_id res chain seq x y z
N MET A 1 15.70 -24.00 0.93
CA MET A 1 14.71 -24.48 1.92
C MET A 1 14.06 -23.27 2.56
N ASN A 2 12.75 -23.10 2.36
CA ASN A 2 11.98 -21.94 2.80
C ASN A 2 11.78 -22.02 4.32
N LYS A 3 12.39 -21.10 5.08
CA LYS A 3 12.31 -21.08 6.54
C LYS A 3 11.90 -19.69 7.02
N TYR A 4 10.94 -19.65 7.93
CA TYR A 4 10.60 -18.45 8.67
C TYR A 4 11.64 -18.21 9.77
N SER A 5 11.93 -16.94 10.04
CA SER A 5 12.80 -16.55 11.15
C SER A 5 12.36 -15.18 11.67
N ALA A 6 12.33 -15.02 12.99
CA ALA A 6 12.08 -13.75 13.65
C ALA A 6 12.95 -13.68 14.90
N TYR A 7 13.76 -12.64 15.04
CA TYR A 7 14.67 -12.48 16.16
C TYR A 7 14.98 -11.00 16.44
N PRO A 8 15.23 -10.64 17.70
CA PRO A 8 15.79 -9.34 18.04
C PRO A 8 17.27 -9.29 17.66
N GLN A 9 17.71 -8.16 17.14
CA GLN A 9 19.10 -7.85 16.86
C GLN A 9 19.51 -6.63 17.70
N PRO A 10 20.56 -6.73 18.54
CA PRO A 10 21.06 -5.58 19.28
C PRO A 10 21.67 -4.54 18.33
N VAL A 11 21.38 -3.28 18.57
CA VAL A 11 21.86 -2.12 17.82
C VAL A 11 22.17 -0.97 18.77
N PRO A 12 22.97 0.04 18.38
CA PRO A 12 23.13 1.24 19.19
C PRO A 12 21.76 1.86 19.52
N GLY A 13 21.47 2.02 20.81
CA GLY A 13 20.20 2.55 21.30
C GLY A 13 19.09 1.52 21.57
N GLY A 14 19.33 0.22 21.39
CA GLY A 14 18.39 -0.82 21.80
C GLY A 14 18.41 -2.08 20.93
N PHE A 15 17.23 -2.53 20.53
CA PHE A 15 17.04 -3.76 19.74
C PHE A 15 16.14 -3.46 18.56
N ARG A 16 16.53 -3.89 17.36
CA ARG A 16 15.62 -3.91 16.20
C ARG A 16 15.10 -5.33 15.98
N VAL A 17 13.92 -5.45 15.41
CA VAL A 17 13.34 -6.76 15.06
C VAL A 17 13.68 -7.11 13.62
N MET A 18 14.26 -8.29 13.42
CA MET A 18 14.57 -8.84 12.10
C MET A 18 13.63 -10.00 11.80
N MET A 19 13.04 -10.00 10.61
CA MET A 19 12.12 -11.04 10.17
C MET A 19 12.42 -11.52 8.76
N ARG A 20 12.28 -12.83 8.53
CA ARG A 20 12.39 -13.46 7.22
C ARG A 20 11.14 -14.26 6.94
N PHE A 21 10.47 -13.97 5.82
CA PHE A 21 9.39 -14.81 5.31
C PHE A 21 9.92 -15.85 4.32
N ALA A 22 9.10 -16.86 4.03
CA ALA A 22 9.45 -17.93 3.10
C ALA A 22 9.86 -17.42 1.69
N ARG A 23 9.30 -16.28 1.25
CA ARG A 23 9.63 -15.63 -0.02
C ARG A 23 10.92 -14.81 0.00
N ASP A 24 11.42 -14.48 1.19
CA ASP A 24 12.58 -13.61 1.34
C ASP A 24 13.88 -14.42 1.33
N SER A 25 14.88 -13.93 0.58
CA SER A 25 16.23 -14.48 0.58
C SER A 25 16.96 -14.18 1.89
N HIS A 26 16.71 -13.02 2.49
CA HIS A 26 17.39 -12.51 3.69
C HIS A 26 16.40 -11.91 4.70
N PRO A 27 16.72 -11.93 6.01
CA PRO A 27 15.94 -11.22 7.03
C PRO A 27 15.94 -9.71 6.79
N LYS A 28 14.78 -9.09 6.94
CA LYS A 28 14.55 -7.64 6.82
C LYS A 28 14.13 -7.06 8.16
N PRO A 29 14.53 -5.81 8.49
CA PRO A 29 14.06 -5.16 9.70
C PRO A 29 12.57 -4.83 9.62
N VAL A 30 11.90 -4.83 10.76
CA VAL A 30 10.56 -4.24 10.88
C VAL A 30 10.68 -2.72 10.78
N MET A 31 10.00 -2.16 9.79
CA MET A 31 10.03 -0.73 9.47
C MET A 31 8.92 0.03 10.19
N GLY A 32 9.24 1.24 10.65
CA GLY A 32 8.29 2.20 11.19
C GLY A 32 7.79 3.20 10.14
N PRO A 33 7.02 4.22 10.56
CA PRO A 33 6.38 5.19 9.66
C PRO A 33 7.36 6.03 8.84
N GLU A 34 8.54 6.33 9.37
CA GLU A 34 9.55 7.18 8.72
C GLU A 34 10.55 6.42 7.85
N GLU A 35 10.18 5.24 7.32
CA GLU A 35 11.10 4.37 6.57
C GLU A 35 12.39 4.03 7.35
N LYS A 36 12.33 4.08 8.68
CA LYS A 36 13.42 3.68 9.58
C LYS A 36 13.05 2.40 10.33
N PRO A 37 14.03 1.54 10.64
CA PRO A 37 13.79 0.40 11.53
C PRO A 37 13.27 0.86 12.89
N VAL A 38 12.27 0.16 13.44
CA VAL A 38 11.80 0.42 14.80
C VAL A 38 12.86 -0.10 15.79
N ILE A 39 13.30 0.77 16.70
CA ILE A 39 14.21 0.43 17.78
C ILE A 39 13.41 0.30 19.07
N TYR A 40 13.46 -0.88 19.67
CA TYR A 40 12.85 -1.21 20.95
C TYR A 40 13.89 -1.04 22.06
N PRO A 41 13.52 -0.45 23.21
CA PRO A 41 14.48 -0.18 24.28
C PRO A 41 14.97 -1.45 25.00
N THR A 42 14.15 -2.52 25.00
CA THR A 42 14.48 -3.78 25.69
C THR A 42 14.31 -4.99 24.77
N GLU A 43 15.06 -6.05 25.05
CA GLU A 43 14.98 -7.30 24.28
C GLU A 43 13.60 -7.94 24.40
N SER A 44 12.98 -7.89 25.58
CA SER A 44 11.64 -8.44 25.81
C SER A 44 10.56 -7.70 25.00
N ALA A 45 10.68 -6.38 24.84
CA ALA A 45 9.81 -5.60 23.97
C ALA A 45 10.00 -6.01 22.49
N ALA A 46 11.24 -6.22 22.07
CA ALA A 46 11.53 -6.69 20.72
C ALA A 46 10.97 -8.10 20.47
N TRP A 47 11.09 -9.04 21.41
CA TRP A 47 10.49 -10.37 21.30
C TRP A 47 8.96 -10.34 21.22
N LYS A 48 8.31 -9.49 22.04
CA LYS A 48 6.86 -9.26 21.95
C LYS A 48 6.46 -8.75 20.56
N ALA A 49 7.24 -7.81 20.01
CA ALA A 49 7.04 -7.31 18.67
C ALA A 49 7.25 -8.40 17.59
N CYS A 50 8.30 -9.23 17.69
CA CYS A 50 8.51 -10.38 16.81
C CYS A 50 7.25 -11.26 16.74
N ALA A 51 6.73 -11.66 17.90
CA ALA A 51 5.54 -12.50 17.99
C ALA A 51 4.32 -11.81 17.38
N HIS A 52 4.09 -10.53 17.72
CA HIS A 52 2.97 -9.76 17.21
C HIS A 52 3.01 -9.63 15.68
N HIS A 53 4.16 -9.28 15.09
CA HIS A 53 4.29 -9.15 13.65
C HIS A 53 4.18 -10.50 12.92
N LEU A 54 4.71 -11.57 13.50
CA LEU A 54 4.58 -12.91 12.93
C LEU A 54 3.13 -13.38 12.94
N LEU A 55 2.43 -13.23 14.07
CA LEU A 55 1.01 -13.58 14.19
C LEU A 55 0.15 -12.73 13.24
N ARG A 56 0.44 -11.44 13.13
CA ARG A 56 -0.25 -10.58 12.17
C ARG A 56 -0.05 -11.06 10.74
N TYR A 57 1.14 -11.51 10.36
CA TYR A 57 1.40 -12.07 9.02
C TYR A 57 0.65 -13.39 8.80
N LEU A 58 0.67 -14.29 9.78
CA LEU A 58 0.02 -15.61 9.67
C LEU A 58 -1.51 -15.51 9.67
N ASN A 59 -2.06 -14.60 10.45
CA ASN A 59 -3.50 -14.36 10.58
C ASN A 59 -4.01 -13.32 9.58
N PHE A 60 -3.14 -12.74 8.74
CA PHE A 60 -3.58 -11.85 7.68
C PHE A 60 -4.48 -12.67 6.74
N PRO A 61 -5.73 -12.26 6.48
CA PRO A 61 -6.61 -13.01 5.60
C PRO A 61 -5.94 -13.10 4.23
N ILE A 62 -5.51 -14.29 3.84
CA ILE A 62 -5.17 -14.60 2.46
C ILE A 62 -6.53 -14.71 1.78
N VAL A 63 -7.15 -13.58 1.44
CA VAL A 63 -8.27 -13.60 0.50
C VAL A 63 -7.66 -14.11 -0.79
N ALA A 64 -7.98 -15.35 -1.15
CA ALA A 64 -7.54 -15.98 -2.37
C ALA A 64 -7.92 -15.05 -3.55
N GLY A 65 -6.95 -14.27 -4.04
CA GLY A 65 -7.12 -13.38 -5.19
C GLY A 65 -7.11 -11.88 -4.93
N GLU A 66 -7.27 -11.41 -3.69
CA GLU A 66 -7.26 -9.97 -3.39
C GLU A 66 -6.35 -9.69 -2.20
N VAL A 67 -5.17 -9.13 -2.47
CA VAL A 67 -4.53 -8.27 -1.47
C VAL A 67 -5.60 -7.24 -1.11
N GLU A 68 -5.96 -7.09 0.17
CA GLU A 68 -6.75 -5.93 0.61
C GLU A 68 -6.01 -4.67 0.12
N HIS A 69 -6.38 -4.20 -1.07
CA HIS A 69 -6.04 -2.89 -1.58
C HIS A 69 -6.89 -1.93 -0.74
N HIS A 70 -6.49 -1.71 0.51
CA HIS A 70 -6.73 -0.41 1.08
C HIS A 70 -6.15 0.58 0.07
N PRO A 71 -6.96 1.47 -0.51
CA PRO A 71 -6.46 2.41 -1.49
C PRO A 71 -5.32 3.15 -0.81
N THR A 72 -4.12 3.02 -1.38
CA THR A 72 -3.00 3.81 -0.94
C THR A 72 -3.42 5.28 -0.98
N LEU A 73 -2.86 6.15 -0.14
CA LEU A 73 -3.19 7.58 -0.15
C LEU A 73 -3.10 8.19 -1.56
N LYS A 74 -2.25 7.63 -2.43
CA LYS A 74 -2.11 7.98 -3.84
C LYS A 74 -3.31 7.56 -4.68
N GLU A 75 -3.84 6.36 -4.49
CA GLU A 75 -5.05 5.86 -5.17
C GLU A 75 -6.30 6.61 -4.71
N ALA A 76 -6.45 6.87 -3.41
CA ALA A 76 -7.54 7.68 -2.87
C ALA A 76 -7.52 9.12 -3.40
N ARG A 77 -6.33 9.74 -3.51
CA ARG A 77 -6.16 11.07 -4.13
C ARG A 77 -6.48 11.07 -5.62
N ARG A 78 -6.10 10.02 -6.35
CA ARG A 78 -6.41 9.86 -7.77
C ARG A 78 -7.90 9.66 -8.00
N GLU A 79 -8.58 8.90 -7.15
CA GLU A 79 -10.03 8.71 -7.21
C GLU A 79 -10.78 10.01 -6.90
N ALA A 80 -10.33 10.78 -5.90
CA ALA A 80 -10.86 12.11 -5.61
C ALA A 80 -10.68 13.09 -6.79
N ALA A 81 -9.50 13.09 -7.43
CA ALA A 81 -9.26 13.87 -8.63
C ALA A 81 -10.13 13.43 -9.80
N ASN A 82 -10.29 12.12 -10.02
CA ASN A 82 -11.16 11.60 -11.07
C ASN A 82 -12.62 12.00 -10.87
N LYS A 83 -13.14 12.00 -9.62
CA LYS A 83 -14.48 12.53 -9.33
C LYS A 83 -14.59 14.03 -9.64
N LEU A 84 -13.52 14.79 -9.42
CA LEU A 84 -13.45 16.22 -9.71
C LEU A 84 -13.39 16.53 -11.21
N PHE A 85 -12.64 15.73 -12.00
CA PHE A 85 -12.35 16.02 -13.41
C PHE A 85 -13.17 15.21 -14.42
N LEU A 86 -13.71 14.04 -14.06
CA LEU A 86 -14.34 13.09 -15.01
C LEU A 86 -15.84 12.83 -14.76
N GLY A 87 -16.48 13.46 -13.77
CA GLY A 87 -17.92 13.17 -13.56
C GLY A 87 -18.65 13.87 -12.43
N GLY A 88 -18.18 15.02 -11.95
CA GLY A 88 -18.88 15.81 -10.92
C GLY A 88 -19.56 17.08 -11.42
N GLY A 89 -19.50 17.40 -12.72
CA GLY A 89 -19.94 18.69 -13.26
C GLY A 89 -20.72 18.54 -14.56
N LYS A 90 -21.95 19.07 -14.55
CA LYS A 90 -22.97 19.13 -15.61
C LYS A 90 -22.41 19.05 -17.04
N THR A 91 -22.93 18.12 -17.82
CA THR A 91 -22.86 18.15 -19.29
C THR A 91 -23.44 19.47 -19.77
N VAL A 92 -22.60 20.30 -20.40
CA VAL A 92 -23.04 21.50 -21.11
C VAL A 92 -23.17 21.08 -22.57
N ASP A 93 -24.40 20.92 -23.04
CA ASP A 93 -24.67 20.71 -24.46
C ASP A 93 -24.37 22.00 -25.21
N VAL A 94 -23.38 21.95 -26.10
CA VAL A 94 -23.02 23.06 -26.97
C VAL A 94 -23.65 22.83 -28.34
N GLU A 95 -24.73 23.56 -28.64
CA GLU A 95 -25.27 23.63 -29.99
C GLU A 95 -24.39 24.53 -30.87
N VAL A 96 -23.82 23.96 -31.93
CA VAL A 96 -23.09 24.71 -32.94
C VAL A 96 -24.10 25.37 -33.87
N THR A 97 -24.41 26.64 -33.63
CA THR A 97 -25.25 27.43 -34.53
C THR A 97 -24.42 27.96 -35.70
N GLY A 98 -24.64 27.39 -36.89
CA GLY A 98 -24.40 28.06 -38.18
C GLY A 98 -23.15 27.67 -38.97
N LYS A 99 -23.31 26.80 -39.97
CA LYS A 99 -23.13 27.20 -41.38
C LYS A 99 -23.61 26.13 -42.35
N GLU A 100 -24.72 26.50 -43.01
CA GLU A 100 -25.06 26.30 -44.42
C GLU A 100 -25.05 24.87 -44.99
N ARG A 101 -26.28 24.41 -45.24
CA ARG A 101 -26.63 23.47 -46.31
C ARG A 101 -25.82 23.77 -47.57
N ARG A 102 -25.03 22.80 -48.04
CA ARG A 102 -24.81 22.62 -49.48
C ARG A 102 -25.49 21.35 -49.90
N GLU A 103 -26.53 21.55 -50.71
CA GLU A 103 -27.31 20.53 -51.38
C GLU A 103 -26.40 19.61 -52.20
N ALA A 104 -26.80 18.34 -52.25
CA ALA A 104 -26.26 17.36 -53.17
C ALA A 104 -26.47 17.81 -54.62
N ARG A 105 -25.50 17.53 -55.48
CA ARG A 105 -25.74 17.35 -56.90
C ARG A 105 -24.82 16.25 -57.46
N VAL A 106 -25.52 15.28 -58.04
CA VAL A 106 -25.16 14.18 -58.95
C VAL A 106 -23.71 14.13 -59.41
#